data_AF-A0A2P5VJY4-F1
#
_entry.id   AF-A0A2P5VJY4-F1
#
_cell.length_a   1.000
_cell.length_b   1.000
_cell.length_c   1.000
_cell.angle_alpha   90.00
_cell.angle_beta   90.00
_cell.angle_gamma   90.00
#
_symmetry.space_group_name_H-M   'P 1'
#
loop_
_entity.id
_entity.type
_entity.pdbx_description
1 polymer ?
#
loop_
_entity_poly.entity_id
_entity_poly.type
_entity_poly.pdbx_seq_one_letter_code
_entity_poly.pdbx_strand_id
1 'polypeptide(L)'
;MLHRAICILFLLCAWNSPPILAQGGVDIFTAVNLPVDVTAESALEAREKALQDGQRMALRRVLTRITLRTDHSSLPEPDDKAIEQMVATVAVANEKTSTVRYLAKLTVRFHRAAVRQLLRDASIRFSETRAKPILVLPVLEKGAALSLFENSNIWRNAWAGLDLAQDVL
;
A
#
# COMPACT_ATOMS: atom_id res chain seq x y z
N MET A 1 35.14 53.33 7.41
CA MET A 1 34.90 52.20 8.34
C MET A 1 33.51 51.61 8.13
N LEU A 2 33.21 51.08 6.94
CA LEU A 2 31.84 50.72 6.52
C LEU A 2 31.81 49.31 5.88
N HIS A 3 32.38 48.30 6.55
CA HIS A 3 32.45 46.93 6.02
C HIS A 3 32.11 45.83 7.06
N ARG A 4 31.47 46.16 8.19
CA ARG A 4 31.29 45.20 9.30
C ARG A 4 29.84 44.78 9.60
N ALA A 5 28.86 45.20 8.82
CA ALA A 5 27.44 44.98 9.14
C ALA A 5 26.71 43.92 8.28
N ILE A 6 27.42 43.13 7.47
CA ILE A 6 26.82 42.14 6.55
C ILE A 6 26.89 40.68 7.10
N CYS A 7 27.41 40.48 8.31
CA CYS A 7 27.60 39.13 8.88
C CYS A 7 26.51 38.67 9.86
N ILE A 8 25.41 39.40 10.05
CA ILE A 8 24.33 39.02 10.98
C ILE A 8 22.97 39.03 10.27
N LEU A 9 22.85 38.31 9.15
CA LEU A 9 21.56 38.00 8.55
C LEU A 9 21.58 36.67 7.78
N PHE A 10 22.30 35.68 8.29
CA PHE A 10 22.36 34.32 7.70
C PHE A 10 22.24 33.20 8.74
N LEU A 11 21.67 33.49 9.90
CA LEU A 11 21.62 32.57 11.05
C LEU A 11 20.21 32.44 11.69
N LEU A 12 19.16 32.63 10.89
CA LEU A 12 17.75 32.57 11.36
C LEU A 12 16.82 31.70 10.50
N CYS A 13 17.35 30.90 9.56
CA CYS A 13 16.53 29.97 8.76
C CYS A 13 16.53 28.52 9.28
N ALA A 14 17.23 28.21 10.38
CA ALA A 14 17.33 26.83 10.88
C ALA A 14 16.22 26.43 11.88
N TRP A 15 15.36 27.35 12.33
CA TRP A 15 14.40 27.05 13.42
C TRP A 15 13.01 26.63 12.96
N ASN A 16 12.66 26.82 11.69
CA ASN A 16 11.37 26.37 11.16
C ASN A 16 11.58 25.22 10.18
N SER A 17 12.15 24.10 10.67
CA SER A 17 11.92 22.83 9.99
C SER A 17 10.46 22.46 10.28
N PRO A 18 9.54 22.52 9.31
CA PRO A 18 8.23 21.92 9.51
C PRO A 18 8.47 20.44 9.86
N PRO A 19 7.68 19.86 10.77
CA PRO A 19 7.76 18.42 10.99
C PRO A 19 7.57 17.75 9.63
N ILE A 20 8.60 17.04 9.16
CA ILE A 20 8.46 16.09 8.07
C ILE A 20 7.53 15.03 8.62
N LEU A 21 6.24 15.17 8.34
CA LEU A 21 5.30 14.09 8.50
C LEU A 21 5.78 13.02 7.53
N ALA A 22 6.47 12.02 8.06
CA ALA A 22 6.74 10.79 7.33
C ALA A 22 5.36 10.21 6.95
N GLN A 23 4.91 10.50 5.74
CA GLN A 23 3.79 9.84 5.07
C GLN A 23 4.20 8.40 4.68
N GLY A 24 4.93 7.72 5.57
CA GLY A 24 5.59 6.43 5.35
C GLY A 24 4.61 5.26 5.52
N GLY A 25 3.47 5.34 4.85
CA GLY A 25 2.49 4.26 4.83
C GLY A 25 1.69 4.30 3.53
N VAL A 26 1.58 3.13 2.89
CA VAL A 26 0.61 2.94 1.80
C VAL A 26 -0.78 3.31 2.32
N ASP A 27 -1.46 4.21 1.60
CA ASP A 27 -2.83 4.60 1.92
C ASP A 27 -3.73 3.34 1.93
N ILE A 28 -4.60 3.20 2.94
CA ILE A 28 -5.49 2.03 3.08
C ILE A 28 -6.40 1.84 1.86
N PHE A 29 -6.67 2.92 1.12
CA PHE A 29 -7.43 2.96 -0.13
C PHE A 29 -6.58 2.72 -1.39
N THR A 30 -5.34 2.24 -1.23
CA THR A 30 -4.43 1.88 -2.33
C THR A 30 -4.09 0.40 -2.25
N ALA A 31 -4.28 -0.30 -3.37
CA ALA A 31 -3.74 -1.63 -3.58
C ALA A 31 -2.44 -1.50 -4.39
N VAL A 32 -1.33 -2.04 -3.88
CA VAL A 32 -0.03 -2.02 -4.55
C VAL A 32 0.39 -3.45 -4.92
N ASN A 33 1.43 -3.55 -5.76
CA ASN A 33 2.04 -4.82 -6.15
C ASN A 33 1.07 -5.84 -6.73
N LEU A 34 0.00 -5.40 -7.38
CA LEU A 34 -1.02 -6.28 -7.92
C LEU A 34 -0.54 -6.89 -9.24
N PRO A 35 -0.20 -8.18 -9.31
CA PRO A 35 0.25 -8.78 -10.55
C PRO A 35 -0.93 -8.95 -11.51
N VAL A 36 -0.75 -8.55 -12.76
CA VAL A 36 -1.69 -8.80 -13.84
C VAL A 36 -0.97 -9.53 -14.97
N ASP A 37 -1.63 -10.55 -15.50
CA ASP A 37 -1.16 -11.39 -16.59
C ASP A 37 -2.37 -11.80 -17.43
N VAL A 38 -2.52 -11.19 -18.60
CA VAL A 38 -3.68 -11.39 -19.45
C VAL A 38 -3.25 -11.67 -20.88
N THR A 39 -3.92 -12.61 -21.51
CA THR A 39 -3.78 -12.91 -22.95
C THR A 39 -5.11 -12.62 -23.67
N ALA A 40 -5.04 -12.00 -24.84
CA ALA A 40 -6.19 -11.64 -25.69
C ALA A 40 -5.81 -11.75 -27.18
N GLU A 41 -6.71 -11.35 -28.09
CA GLU A 41 -6.46 -11.44 -29.54
C GLU A 41 -5.40 -10.44 -30.02
N SER A 42 -5.24 -9.33 -29.28
CA SER A 42 -4.19 -8.34 -29.52
C SER A 42 -3.54 -7.83 -28.22
N ALA A 43 -2.36 -7.25 -28.35
CA ALA A 43 -1.65 -6.60 -27.25
C ALA A 43 -2.46 -5.47 -26.59
N LEU A 44 -3.25 -4.74 -27.39
CA LEU A 44 -4.09 -3.65 -26.92
C LEU A 44 -5.24 -4.19 -26.07
N GLU A 45 -5.97 -5.19 -26.58
CA GLU A 45 -7.05 -5.84 -25.84
C GLU A 45 -6.55 -6.50 -24.56
N ALA A 46 -5.38 -7.16 -24.61
CA ALA A 46 -4.78 -7.77 -23.43
C ALA A 46 -4.48 -6.72 -22.35
N ARG A 47 -4.00 -5.55 -22.75
CA ARG A 47 -3.74 -4.42 -21.84
C ARG A 47 -5.03 -3.86 -21.24
N GLU A 48 -6.04 -3.59 -22.06
CA GLU A 48 -7.31 -3.05 -21.59
C GLU A 48 -7.98 -3.99 -20.58
N LYS A 49 -8.03 -5.29 -20.91
CA LYS A 49 -8.55 -6.31 -20.02
C LYS A 49 -7.73 -6.45 -18.74
N ALA A 50 -6.39 -6.40 -18.82
CA ALA A 50 -5.54 -6.41 -17.64
C ALA A 50 -5.76 -5.20 -16.72
N LEU A 51 -6.03 -4.03 -17.28
CA LEU A 51 -6.36 -2.84 -16.48
C LEU A 51 -7.72 -2.97 -15.80
N GLN A 52 -8.75 -3.48 -16.50
CA GLN A 52 -10.07 -3.73 -15.93
C GLN A 52 -10.02 -4.79 -14.81
N ASP A 53 -9.45 -5.95 -15.09
CA ASP A 53 -9.31 -7.04 -14.12
C ASP A 53 -8.48 -6.60 -12.91
N GLY A 54 -7.40 -5.86 -13.17
CA GLY A 54 -6.56 -5.26 -12.15
C GLY A 54 -7.29 -4.28 -11.25
N GLN A 55 -8.11 -3.38 -11.79
CA GLN A 55 -8.92 -2.46 -10.99
C GLN A 55 -9.95 -3.20 -10.13
N ARG A 56 -10.59 -4.23 -10.68
CA ARG A 56 -11.56 -5.08 -9.94
C ARG A 56 -10.90 -5.80 -8.76
N MET A 57 -9.75 -6.45 -9.02
CA MET A 57 -8.95 -7.11 -7.99
C MET A 57 -8.43 -6.12 -6.93
N ALA A 58 -8.00 -4.93 -7.36
CA ALA A 58 -7.56 -3.86 -6.46
C ALA A 58 -8.67 -3.39 -5.53
N LEU A 59 -9.87 -3.14 -6.07
CA LEU A 59 -11.02 -2.73 -5.26
C LEU A 59 -11.34 -3.79 -4.22
N ARG A 60 -11.42 -5.07 -4.62
CA ARG A 60 -11.65 -6.18 -3.71
C ARG A 60 -10.61 -6.23 -2.57
N ARG A 61 -9.33 -6.03 -2.89
CA ARG A 61 -8.24 -5.98 -1.89
C ARG A 61 -8.39 -4.81 -0.93
N VAL A 62 -8.81 -3.63 -1.40
CA VAL A 62 -9.09 -2.49 -0.54
C VAL A 62 -10.30 -2.75 0.36
N LEU A 63 -11.42 -3.24 -0.19
CA LEU A 63 -12.64 -3.49 0.57
C LEU A 63 -12.42 -4.53 1.68
N THR A 64 -11.79 -5.66 1.36
CA THR A 64 -11.46 -6.71 2.36
C THR A 64 -10.49 -6.24 3.44
N ARG A 65 -9.67 -5.21 3.18
CA ARG A 65 -8.76 -4.64 4.16
C ARG A 65 -9.47 -3.76 5.19
N ILE A 66 -10.49 -3.01 4.77
CA ILE A 66 -11.17 -2.00 5.61
C ILE A 66 -12.47 -2.50 6.24
N THR A 67 -12.93 -3.70 5.86
CA THR A 67 -14.18 -4.31 6.35
C THR A 67 -13.90 -5.49 7.28
N LEU A 68 -14.94 -5.92 8.00
CA LEU A 68 -14.85 -7.10 8.87
C LEU A 68 -14.89 -8.37 8.02
N ARG A 69 -14.16 -9.40 8.47
CA ARG A 69 -14.15 -10.72 7.81
C ARG A 69 -15.55 -11.32 7.66
N THR A 70 -16.47 -11.03 8.57
CA THR A 70 -17.88 -11.46 8.50
C THR A 70 -18.62 -10.90 7.29
N ASP A 71 -18.19 -9.74 6.79
CA ASP A 71 -18.89 -8.99 5.74
C ASP A 71 -18.27 -9.27 4.36
N HIS A 72 -17.17 -10.04 4.30
CA HIS A 72 -16.43 -10.32 3.06
C HIS A 72 -17.28 -11.03 1.99
N SER A 73 -18.21 -11.89 2.38
CA SER A 73 -19.12 -12.57 1.45
C SER A 73 -20.17 -11.63 0.85
N SER A 74 -20.41 -10.49 1.48
CA SER A 74 -21.45 -9.53 1.12
C SER A 74 -20.89 -8.22 0.57
N LEU A 75 -19.58 -8.17 0.29
CA LEU A 75 -18.96 -6.99 -0.29
C LEU A 75 -19.56 -6.68 -1.66
N PRO A 76 -19.85 -5.41 -1.95
CA PRO A 76 -20.41 -5.01 -3.22
C PRO A 76 -19.40 -5.22 -4.36
N GLU A 77 -19.92 -5.66 -5.50
CA GLU A 77 -19.17 -5.84 -6.74
C GLU A 77 -19.77 -4.91 -7.81
N PRO A 78 -19.39 -3.61 -7.80
CA PRO A 78 -19.83 -2.67 -8.81
C PRO A 78 -19.33 -3.07 -10.21
N ASP A 79 -20.01 -2.59 -11.24
CA ASP A 79 -19.56 -2.80 -12.62
C ASP A 79 -18.25 -2.05 -12.93
N ASP A 80 -17.60 -2.42 -14.03
CA ASP A 80 -16.28 -1.90 -14.38
C ASP A 80 -16.27 -0.38 -14.57
N LYS A 81 -17.39 0.19 -15.05
CA LYS A 81 -17.54 1.63 -15.25
C LYS A 81 -17.62 2.38 -13.91
N ALA A 82 -18.38 1.85 -12.96
CA ALA A 82 -18.45 2.39 -11.61
C ALA A 82 -17.08 2.27 -10.91
N ILE A 83 -16.38 1.14 -11.09
CA ILE A 83 -15.01 0.98 -10.55
C ILE A 83 -14.08 2.05 -11.13
N GLU A 84 -14.08 2.26 -12.44
CA GLU A 84 -13.25 3.25 -13.11
C GLU A 84 -13.48 4.67 -12.56
N GLN A 85 -14.74 5.04 -12.30
CA GLN A 85 -15.10 6.33 -11.69
C GLN A 85 -14.60 6.47 -10.24
N MET A 86 -14.39 5.36 -9.53
CA MET A 86 -13.83 5.37 -8.18
C MET A 86 -12.31 5.47 -8.17
N VAL A 87 -11.64 5.19 -9.29
CA VAL A 87 -10.17 5.19 -9.40
C VAL A 87 -9.65 6.61 -9.44
N ALA A 88 -8.76 6.94 -8.49
CA ALA A 88 -8.05 8.21 -8.45
C ALA A 88 -6.75 8.17 -9.26
N THR A 89 -6.05 7.04 -9.23
CA THR A 89 -4.77 6.88 -9.94
C THR A 89 -4.47 5.41 -10.20
N VAL A 90 -3.95 5.11 -11.38
CA VAL A 90 -3.34 3.82 -11.71
C VAL A 90 -1.87 4.06 -12.04
N ALA A 91 -0.98 3.32 -11.38
CA ALA A 91 0.43 3.28 -11.69
C ALA A 91 0.80 1.86 -12.15
N VAL A 92 1.60 1.78 -13.21
CA VAL A 92 2.03 0.54 -13.84
C VAL A 92 3.53 0.38 -13.61
N ALA A 93 3.95 -0.78 -13.12
CA ALA A 93 5.34 -1.14 -12.90
C ALA A 93 5.67 -2.48 -13.56
N ASN A 94 6.93 -2.67 -13.98
CA ASN A 94 7.41 -3.90 -14.61
C ASN A 94 6.56 -4.36 -15.81
N GLU A 95 6.09 -3.40 -16.62
CA GLU A 95 5.28 -3.66 -17.80
C GLU A 95 6.07 -4.46 -18.85
N LYS A 96 5.46 -5.52 -19.36
CA LYS A 96 5.95 -6.33 -20.47
C LYS A 96 4.78 -6.66 -21.39
N THR A 97 4.98 -6.40 -22.67
CA THR A 97 3.96 -6.60 -23.69
C THR A 97 4.50 -7.48 -24.80
N SER A 98 3.73 -8.49 -25.19
CA SER A 98 3.95 -9.32 -26.36
C SER A 98 2.86 -9.03 -27.41
N THR A 99 2.77 -9.84 -28.47
CA THR A 99 1.75 -9.66 -29.52
C THR A 99 0.32 -9.89 -29.01
N VAL A 100 0.15 -10.78 -28.03
CA VAL A 100 -1.16 -11.22 -27.50
C VAL A 100 -1.24 -11.23 -25.97
N ARG A 101 -0.14 -10.94 -25.26
CA ARG A 101 -0.04 -11.07 -23.80
C ARG A 101 0.48 -9.80 -23.16
N TYR A 102 -0.10 -9.44 -22.02
CA TYR A 102 0.25 -8.29 -21.21
C TYR A 102 0.56 -8.72 -19.77
N LEU A 103 1.70 -8.26 -19.26
CA LEU A 103 2.21 -8.56 -17.92
C LEU A 103 2.59 -7.26 -17.24
N ALA A 104 2.10 -7.01 -16.02
CA ALA A 104 2.53 -5.86 -15.24
C ALA A 104 2.28 -6.06 -13.74
N LYS A 105 2.80 -5.14 -12.92
CA LYS A 105 2.37 -4.92 -11.55
C LYS A 105 1.62 -3.60 -11.47
N LEU A 106 0.39 -3.63 -11.00
CA LEU A 106 -0.44 -2.44 -10.85
C LEU A 106 -0.43 -1.94 -9.40
N THR A 107 -0.47 -0.62 -9.30
CA THR A 107 -0.81 0.09 -8.08
C THR A 107 -2.04 0.94 -8.38
N VAL A 108 -3.14 0.69 -7.70
CA VAL A 108 -4.42 1.37 -7.92
C VAL A 108 -4.83 2.08 -6.63
N ARG A 109 -5.06 3.38 -6.74
CA ARG A 109 -5.54 4.23 -5.64
C ARG A 109 -6.98 4.64 -5.94
N PHE A 110 -7.86 4.53 -4.95
CA PHE A 110 -9.26 4.91 -5.07
C PHE A 110 -9.57 6.23 -4.36
N HIS A 111 -10.61 6.92 -4.83
CA HIS A 111 -11.21 8.04 -4.13
C HIS A 111 -11.87 7.57 -2.84
N ARG A 112 -11.39 8.07 -1.70
CA ARG A 112 -11.91 7.71 -0.37
C ARG A 112 -13.42 7.93 -0.27
N ALA A 113 -13.91 9.07 -0.76
CA ALA A 113 -15.32 9.41 -0.71
C ALA A 113 -16.20 8.39 -1.44
N ALA A 114 -15.75 7.91 -2.60
CA ALA A 114 -16.49 6.95 -3.41
C ALA A 114 -16.52 5.55 -2.77
N VAL A 115 -15.37 5.07 -2.25
CA VAL A 115 -15.31 3.78 -1.52
C VAL A 115 -16.20 3.80 -0.28
N ARG A 116 -16.16 4.90 0.48
CA ARG A 116 -17.03 5.05 1.66
C ARG A 116 -18.51 5.10 1.28
N GLN A 117 -18.85 5.74 0.17
CA GLN A 117 -20.23 5.79 -0.31
C GLN A 117 -20.71 4.40 -0.70
N LEU A 118 -19.93 3.65 -1.48
CA LEU A 118 -20.23 2.27 -1.86
C LEU A 118 -20.52 1.38 -0.65
N LEU A 119 -19.70 1.46 0.41
CA LEU A 119 -19.89 0.68 1.62
C LEU A 119 -21.09 1.14 2.45
N ARG A 120 -21.39 2.44 2.48
CA ARG A 120 -22.60 2.96 3.13
C ARG A 120 -23.86 2.49 2.42
N ASP A 121 -23.88 2.53 1.08
CA ASP A 121 -25.02 2.08 0.28
C ASP A 121 -25.26 0.58 0.46
N ALA A 122 -24.19 -0.20 0.64
CA ALA A 122 -24.26 -1.62 0.98
C ALA A 122 -24.54 -1.90 2.49
N SER A 123 -24.67 -0.87 3.34
CA SER A 123 -24.84 -0.99 4.79
C SER A 123 -23.74 -1.79 5.51
N ILE A 124 -22.50 -1.72 5.00
CA ILE A 124 -21.34 -2.45 5.52
C ILE A 124 -20.56 -1.54 6.48
N ARG A 125 -20.21 -2.07 7.65
CA ARG A 125 -19.37 -1.36 8.62
C ARG A 125 -17.91 -1.45 8.20
N PHE A 126 -17.19 -0.34 8.30
CA PHE A 126 -15.78 -0.26 7.94
C PHE A 126 -15.01 0.56 8.97
N SER A 127 -13.71 0.27 9.09
CA SER A 127 -12.78 1.04 9.92
C SER A 127 -11.66 1.60 9.06
N GLU A 128 -11.48 2.93 9.12
CA GLU A 128 -10.37 3.62 8.46
C GLU A 128 -9.14 3.74 9.38
N THR A 129 -9.26 3.32 10.64
CA THR A 129 -8.17 3.47 11.60
C THR A 129 -7.08 2.46 11.30
N ARG A 130 -5.95 2.95 10.78
CA ARG A 130 -4.73 2.16 10.63
C ARG A 130 -4.29 1.67 12.02
N ALA A 131 -3.94 0.39 12.12
CA ALA A 131 -3.29 -0.13 13.31
C ALA A 131 -1.98 0.64 13.56
N LYS A 132 -1.70 0.95 14.83
CA LYS A 132 -0.41 1.54 15.21
C LYS A 132 0.69 0.53 14.85
N PRO A 133 1.85 0.97 14.34
CA PRO A 133 2.97 0.06 14.09
C PRO A 133 3.31 -0.70 15.38
N ILE A 134 3.47 -2.02 15.26
CA ILE A 134 3.85 -2.90 16.37
C ILE A 134 5.32 -3.31 16.22
N LEU A 135 6.07 -3.30 17.32
CA LEU A 135 7.43 -3.84 17.38
C LEU A 135 7.36 -5.26 17.94
N VAL A 136 7.81 -6.24 17.17
CA VAL A 136 7.97 -7.62 17.63
C VAL A 136 9.43 -7.84 17.97
N LEU A 137 9.72 -8.24 19.22
CA LEU A 137 11.07 -8.52 19.70
C LEU A 137 11.21 -10.01 20.05
N PRO A 138 11.85 -10.83 19.18
CA PRO A 138 12.01 -12.25 19.44
C PRO A 138 13.09 -12.50 20.50
N VAL A 139 12.69 -13.05 21.64
CA VAL A 139 13.58 -13.44 22.75
C VAL A 139 13.72 -14.96 22.77
N LEU A 140 14.94 -15.45 22.87
CA LEU A 140 15.25 -16.86 23.08
C LEU A 140 15.74 -17.08 24.51
N GLU A 141 15.08 -17.97 25.24
CA GLU A 141 15.56 -18.44 26.54
C GLU A 141 16.17 -19.84 26.39
N LYS A 142 17.40 -20.02 26.85
CA LYS A 142 18.06 -21.33 26.88
C LYS A 142 18.84 -21.49 28.18
N GLY A 143 18.39 -22.42 29.04
CA GLY A 143 19.08 -22.75 30.29
C GLY A 143 19.30 -21.53 31.19
N ALA A 144 18.24 -20.72 31.40
CA ALA A 144 18.26 -19.46 32.16
C ALA A 144 19.05 -18.29 31.54
N ALA A 145 19.66 -18.45 30.35
CA ALA A 145 20.21 -17.34 29.59
C ALA A 145 19.17 -16.80 28.59
N LEU A 146 18.96 -15.48 28.61
CA LEU A 146 18.15 -14.76 27.62
C LEU A 146 19.04 -14.24 26.50
N SER A 147 18.61 -14.48 25.27
CA SER A 147 19.28 -14.06 24.04
C SER A 147 18.29 -13.27 23.18
N LEU A 148 18.74 -12.11 22.70
CA LEU A 148 17.97 -11.12 21.95
C LEU A 148 18.60 -10.87 20.59
N PHE A 149 19.83 -10.33 20.59
CA PHE A 149 20.51 -9.86 19.38
C PHE A 149 21.59 -10.81 18.87
N GLU A 150 21.89 -11.88 19.61
CA GLU A 150 22.92 -12.84 19.25
C GLU A 150 22.49 -13.65 18.02
N ASN A 151 23.47 -14.02 17.19
CA ASN A 151 23.23 -14.83 15.98
C ASN A 151 22.75 -16.26 16.30
N SER A 152 22.88 -16.70 17.55
CA SER A 152 22.33 -17.98 18.04
C SER A 152 20.82 -17.93 18.28
N ASN A 153 20.19 -16.74 18.30
CA ASN A 153 18.76 -16.60 18.46
C ASN A 153 18.03 -17.07 17.20
N ILE A 154 17.58 -18.33 17.22
CA ILE A 154 16.87 -18.97 16.11
C ILE A 154 15.59 -18.21 15.73
N TRP A 155 14.89 -17.60 16.69
CA TRP A 155 13.69 -16.82 16.42
C TRP A 155 14.03 -15.54 15.69
N ARG A 156 15.04 -14.78 16.14
CA ARG A 156 15.51 -13.59 15.44
C ARG A 156 15.88 -13.90 13.99
N ASN A 157 16.59 -14.99 13.75
CA ASN A 157 16.98 -15.39 12.40
C ASN A 157 15.78 -15.76 11.54
N ALA A 158 14.81 -16.50 12.09
CA ALA A 158 13.57 -16.82 11.39
C ALA A 158 12.76 -15.56 11.03
N TRP A 159 12.62 -14.63 11.98
CA TRP A 159 11.92 -13.36 11.77
C TRP A 159 12.63 -12.44 10.77
N ALA A 160 13.96 -12.39 10.77
CA ALA A 160 14.74 -11.60 9.81
C ALA A 160 14.66 -12.14 8.38
N GLY A 161 14.37 -13.43 8.21
CA GLY A 161 14.15 -14.05 6.90
C GLY A 161 12.75 -13.85 6.33
N LEU A 162 11.80 -13.33 7.11
CA LEU A 162 10.46 -12.99 6.63
C LEU A 162 10.49 -11.65 5.89
N ASP A 163 9.93 -11.62 4.68
CA ASP A 163 9.69 -10.36 3.97
C ASP A 163 8.45 -9.64 4.52
N LEU A 164 8.56 -9.15 5.76
CA LEU A 164 7.50 -8.41 6.45
C LEU A 164 7.18 -7.08 5.76
N ALA A 165 8.05 -6.63 4.85
CA ALA A 165 7.85 -5.40 4.07
C ALA A 165 6.93 -5.63 2.87
N GLN A 166 6.91 -6.82 2.26
CA GLN A 166 6.04 -7.12 1.12
C GLN A 166 4.57 -7.31 1.48
N ASP A 167 4.25 -7.81 2.68
CA ASP A 167 2.87 -8.09 3.08
C ASP A 167 2.13 -6.90 3.72
N VAL A 168 2.86 -5.86 4.12
CA VAL A 168 2.29 -4.65 4.77
C VAL A 168 2.13 -3.48 3.80
N LEU A 169 2.42 -3.67 2.52
CA LEU A 169 2.29 -2.64 1.48
C LEU A 169 1.24 -3.09 0.46
#